data_AF-A0A961T4W9-F1
#
_entry.id   AF-A0A961T4W9-F1
#
_cell.length_a   1.000
_cell.length_b   1.000
_cell.length_c   1.000
_cell.angle_alpha   90.00
_cell.angle_beta   90.00
_cell.angle_gamma   90.00
#
_symmetry.space_group_name_H-M   'P 1'
#
loop_
_entity.id
_entity.type
_entity.pdbx_description
1 polymer ?
#
loop_
_entity_poly.entity_id
_entity_poly.type
_entity_poly.pdbx_seq_one_letter_code
_entity_poly.pdbx_strand_id
1 'polypeptide(L)'
;MSRKLRIVHCFRSPVGGLFRHVRDLAGAQLAAGHDVGIVCDSNTGGAYEDKLFEEIEAKLTLGIKRTPMQRHVGPGDLTAAWRTYRIISELKPDILHGHGAKGGAYARLFGSLSRASRSRVARIYTP
;
A
#
# COMPACT_ATOMS: atom_id res chain seq x y z
N MET A 1 -8.58 24.79 5.85
CA MET A 1 -7.67 23.87 5.14
C MET A 1 -7.99 22.45 5.56
N SER A 2 -8.12 21.51 4.62
CA SER A 2 -8.34 20.09 4.93
C SER A 2 -7.14 19.52 5.68
N ARG A 3 -7.39 18.58 6.60
CA ARG A 3 -6.33 17.88 7.34
C ARG A 3 -5.42 17.13 6.37
N LYS A 4 -4.10 17.29 6.49
CA LYS A 4 -3.12 16.45 5.79
C LYS A 4 -3.21 15.00 6.29
N LEU A 5 -3.38 14.05 5.37
CA LEU A 5 -3.54 12.63 5.66
C LEU A 5 -2.32 11.84 5.21
N ARG A 6 -2.03 10.73 5.91
CA ARG A 6 -1.06 9.71 5.51
C ARG A 6 -1.79 8.55 4.84
N ILE A 7 -1.67 8.44 3.52
CA ILE A 7 -2.39 7.48 2.69
C ILE A 7 -1.40 6.42 2.21
N VAL A 8 -1.67 5.16 2.56
CA VAL A 8 -0.85 4.03 2.12
C VAL A 8 -1.67 3.14 1.20
N HIS A 9 -1.23 3.04 -0.05
CA HIS A 9 -1.80 2.09 -1.01
C HIS A 9 -1.12 0.74 -0.87
N CYS A 10 -1.91 -0.33 -0.73
CA CYS A 10 -1.41 -1.69 -0.57
C CYS A 10 -2.01 -2.60 -1.64
N PHE A 11 -1.15 -3.26 -2.43
CA PHE A 11 -1.58 -4.18 -3.48
C PHE A 11 -0.49 -5.19 -3.79
N ARG A 12 -0.86 -6.37 -4.30
CA ARG A 12 0.12 -7.40 -4.63
C ARG A 12 0.86 -7.05 -5.92
N SER A 13 0.20 -7.17 -7.06
CA SER A 13 0.84 -7.13 -8.38
C SER A 13 1.00 -5.69 -8.85
N PRO A 14 2.22 -5.18 -9.05
CA PRO A 14 2.43 -3.82 -9.50
C PRO A 14 2.53 -3.70 -11.01
N VAL A 15 1.64 -4.38 -11.74
CA VAL A 15 1.68 -4.47 -13.21
C VAL A 15 0.34 -4.04 -13.80
N GLY A 16 0.39 -3.51 -15.01
CA GLY A 16 -0.81 -3.22 -15.82
C GLY A 16 -1.73 -2.13 -15.24
N GLY A 17 -3.03 -2.25 -15.53
CA GLY A 17 -4.03 -1.21 -15.26
C GLY A 17 -4.18 -0.84 -13.79
N LEU A 18 -3.96 -1.80 -12.88
CA LEU A 18 -4.01 -1.53 -11.44
C LEU A 18 -2.92 -0.54 -11.03
N PHE A 19 -1.68 -0.78 -11.45
CA PHE A 19 -0.57 0.09 -11.05
C PHE A 19 -0.71 1.50 -11.66
N ARG A 20 -1.17 1.59 -12.92
CA ARG A 20 -1.52 2.88 -13.52
C ARG A 20 -2.55 3.64 -12.70
N HIS A 21 -3.65 2.98 -12.31
CA HIS A 21 -4.68 3.59 -11.49
C HIS A 21 -4.14 4.12 -10.16
N VAL A 22 -3.34 3.30 -9.45
CA VAL A 22 -2.74 3.71 -8.18
C VAL A 22 -1.80 4.89 -8.36
N ARG A 23 -1.00 4.91 -9.42
CA ARG A 23 -0.06 6.01 -9.71
C ARG A 23 -0.80 7.33 -9.98
N ASP A 24 -1.85 7.28 -10.79
CA ASP A 24 -2.65 8.47 -11.13
C ASP A 24 -3.37 9.00 -9.88
N LEU A 25 -3.94 8.11 -9.06
CA LEU A 25 -4.59 8.45 -7.80
C LEU A 25 -3.60 9.04 -6.78
N ALA A 26 -2.42 8.41 -6.63
CA ALA A 26 -1.38 8.90 -5.73
C ALA A 26 -0.89 10.29 -6.15
N GLY A 27 -0.74 10.53 -7.46
CA GLY A 27 -0.42 11.86 -7.99
C GLY A 27 -1.44 12.92 -7.61
N ALA A 28 -2.74 12.61 -7.74
CA ALA A 28 -3.81 13.52 -7.35
C ALA A 28 -3.84 13.79 -5.82
N GLN A 29 -3.59 12.77 -5.00
CA GLN A 29 -3.54 12.91 -3.54
C GLN A 29 -2.34 13.74 -3.08
N LEU A 30 -1.18 13.56 -3.71
CA LEU A 30 0.00 14.40 -3.48
C LEU A 30 -0.29 15.85 -3.86
N ALA A 31 -0.92 16.09 -5.01
CA ALA A 31 -1.34 17.43 -5.43
C ALA A 31 -2.36 18.07 -4.47
N ALA A 32 -3.20 17.26 -3.82
CA ALA A 32 -4.09 17.70 -2.75
C ALA A 32 -3.39 17.93 -1.39
N GLY A 33 -2.06 17.75 -1.32
CA GLY A 33 -1.24 18.02 -0.14
C GLY A 33 -1.16 16.88 0.88
N HIS A 34 -1.54 15.65 0.50
CA HIS A 34 -1.45 14.48 1.38
C HIS A 34 -0.07 13.80 1.33
N ASP A 35 0.27 13.08 2.39
CA ASP A 35 1.43 12.19 2.40
C ASP A 35 1.04 10.83 1.84
N VAL A 36 1.73 10.36 0.80
CA VAL A 36 1.34 9.15 0.08
C VAL A 36 2.51 8.17 0.03
N GLY A 37 2.19 6.88 0.21
CA GLY A 37 3.15 5.77 0.10
C GLY A 37 2.54 4.52 -0.50
N ILE A 38 3.40 3.63 -0.98
CA ILE A 38 3.02 2.38 -1.62
C ILE A 38 3.67 1.19 -0.90
N VAL A 39 2.88 0.16 -0.63
CA VAL A 39 3.36 -1.14 -0.17
C VAL A 39 2.92 -2.22 -1.16
N CYS A 40 3.86 -2.86 -1.84
CA CYS A 40 3.52 -3.89 -2.84
C CYS A 40 4.47 -5.08 -2.86
N ASP A 41 4.16 -6.08 -3.70
CA ASP A 41 4.96 -7.29 -3.84
C ASP A 41 6.33 -6.98 -4.47
N SER A 42 7.37 -7.64 -3.99
CA SER A 42 8.72 -7.58 -4.58
C SER A 42 8.95 -8.62 -5.68
N ASN A 43 8.09 -9.63 -5.78
CA ASN A 43 8.30 -10.77 -6.68
C ASN A 43 7.60 -10.60 -8.04
N THR A 44 6.92 -9.47 -8.24
CA THR A 44 6.18 -9.17 -9.47
C THR A 44 6.53 -7.78 -9.98
N GLY A 45 6.58 -7.65 -11.31
CA GLY A 45 7.07 -6.47 -12.03
C GLY A 45 8.15 -6.85 -13.04
N GLY A 46 8.52 -5.89 -13.89
CA GLY A 46 9.67 -5.97 -14.78
C GLY A 46 10.30 -4.59 -14.97
N ALA A 47 11.29 -4.51 -15.87
CA ALA A 47 12.05 -3.27 -16.09
C ALA A 47 11.18 -2.06 -16.47
N TYR A 48 10.01 -2.29 -17.07
CA TYR A 48 9.06 -1.22 -17.37
C TYR A 48 8.40 -0.68 -16.10
N GLU A 49 7.85 -1.55 -15.25
CA GLU A 49 7.24 -1.15 -13.98
C GLU A 49 8.24 -0.52 -13.02
N ASP A 50 9.49 -0.99 -13.03
CA ASP A 50 10.55 -0.43 -12.18
C ASP A 50 10.84 1.03 -12.54
N LYS A 51 10.94 1.36 -13.84
CA LYS A 51 11.05 2.76 -14.29
C LYS A 51 9.87 3.61 -13.84
N LEU A 52 8.66 3.08 -13.97
CA LEU A 52 7.45 3.77 -13.51
C LEU A 52 7.41 3.97 -12.00
N PHE A 53 8.02 3.05 -11.24
CA PHE A 53 8.20 3.21 -9.80
C PHE A 53 9.21 4.29 -9.47
N GLU A 54 10.37 4.32 -10.13
CA GLU A 54 11.38 5.37 -9.96
C GLU A 54 10.79 6.76 -10.22
N GLU A 55 9.98 6.91 -11.26
CA GLU A 55 9.31 8.17 -11.62
C GLU A 55 8.37 8.70 -10.54
N ILE A 56 7.64 7.82 -9.85
CA ILE A 56 6.69 8.22 -8.79
C ILE A 56 7.34 8.22 -7.41
N GLU A 57 8.34 7.39 -7.14
CA GLU A 57 9.01 7.28 -5.84
C GLU A 57 9.56 8.62 -5.38
N ALA A 58 10.16 9.39 -6.29
CA ALA A 58 10.68 10.73 -6.01
C ALA A 58 9.61 11.71 -5.49
N LYS A 59 8.32 11.42 -5.73
CA LYS A 59 7.19 12.26 -5.31
C LYS A 59 6.48 11.73 -4.06
N LEU A 60 6.63 10.45 -3.74
CA LEU A 60 5.94 9.80 -2.63
C LEU A 60 6.64 10.13 -1.30
N THR A 61 6.01 10.99 -0.49
CA THR A 61 6.60 11.42 0.78
C THR A 61 6.73 10.31 1.83
N LEU A 62 5.96 9.22 1.70
CA LEU A 62 6.09 8.02 2.54
C LEU A 62 6.92 6.91 1.85
N GLY A 63 7.36 7.15 0.61
CA GLY A 63 8.17 6.25 -0.20
C GLY A 63 7.44 4.99 -0.68
N ILE A 64 8.22 4.07 -1.23
CA ILE A 64 7.77 2.77 -1.72
C ILE A 64 8.43 1.67 -0.91
N LYS A 65 7.64 0.69 -0.47
CA LYS A 65 8.13 -0.49 0.25
C LYS A 65 7.67 -1.74 -0.48
N ARG A 66 8.63 -2.52 -0.95
CA ARG A 66 8.40 -3.81 -1.60
C ARG A 66 8.76 -4.94 -0.66
N THR A 67 7.85 -5.90 -0.51
CA THR A 67 8.05 -7.08 0.34
C THR A 67 7.45 -8.30 -0.35
N PRO A 68 8.04 -9.51 -0.23
CA PRO A 68 7.46 -10.70 -0.83
C PRO A 68 6.02 -10.95 -0.34
N MET A 69 5.08 -11.09 -1.26
CA MET A 69 3.67 -11.39 -1.01
C MET A 69 3.27 -12.67 -1.75
N GLN A 70 2.95 -13.73 -1.00
CA GLN A 70 2.55 -15.01 -1.60
C GLN A 70 1.20 -14.88 -2.33
N ARG A 71 1.04 -15.56 -3.47
CA ARG A 71 -0.21 -15.59 -4.24
C ARG A 71 -1.33 -16.28 -3.46
N HIS A 72 -1.01 -17.40 -2.83
CA HIS A 72 -1.95 -18.19 -2.04
C HIS A 72 -1.92 -17.75 -0.58
N VAL A 73 -3.05 -17.92 0.12
CA VAL A 73 -3.11 -17.78 1.58
C VAL A 73 -2.77 -19.15 2.17
N GLY A 74 -1.75 -19.22 3.02
CA GLY A 74 -1.32 -20.47 3.65
C GLY A 74 -0.53 -20.21 4.94
N PRO A 75 -0.15 -21.24 5.71
CA PRO A 75 0.50 -21.08 7.01
C PRO A 75 1.81 -20.29 6.94
N GLY A 76 2.57 -20.41 5.85
CA GLY A 76 3.78 -19.61 5.60
C GLY A 76 3.52 -18.13 5.33
N ASP A 77 2.28 -17.75 5.01
CA ASP A 77 1.85 -16.37 4.75
C ASP A 77 1.81 -15.54 6.03
N LEU A 78 1.84 -16.16 7.22
CA LEU A 78 1.82 -15.43 8.50
C LEU A 78 3.07 -14.55 8.68
N THR A 79 4.23 -15.05 8.26
CA THR A 79 5.49 -14.29 8.31
C THR A 79 5.50 -13.13 7.32
N ALA A 80 5.02 -13.35 6.09
CA ALA A 80 4.89 -12.32 5.06
C ALA A 80 3.86 -11.25 5.46
N ALA A 81 2.73 -11.69 6.01
CA ALA A 81 1.70 -10.81 6.55
C ALA A 81 2.23 -9.98 7.72
N TRP A 82 2.98 -10.58 8.65
CA TRP A 82 3.57 -9.86 9.77
C TRP A 82 4.63 -8.84 9.34
N ARG A 83 5.50 -9.19 8.37
CA ARG A 83 6.45 -8.23 7.76
C ARG A 83 5.71 -7.06 7.12
N THR A 84 4.68 -7.35 6.32
CA THR A 84 3.86 -6.32 5.67
C THR A 84 3.15 -5.44 6.70
N TYR A 85 2.63 -6.03 7.78
CA TYR A 85 2.02 -5.31 8.89
C TYR A 85 3.00 -4.36 9.58
N ARG A 86 4.24 -4.81 9.84
CA ARG A 86 5.28 -3.95 10.44
C ARG A 86 5.60 -2.76 9.56
N ILE A 87 5.81 -2.98 8.27
CA ILE A 87 6.03 -1.91 7.29
C ILE A 87 4.87 -0.91 7.33
N ILE A 88 3.63 -1.38 7.23
CA ILE A 88 2.45 -0.51 7.27
C ILE A 88 2.34 0.24 8.61
N SER A 89 2.66 -0.41 9.73
CA SER A 89 2.61 0.21 11.06
C SER A 89 3.65 1.31 11.23
N GLU A 90 4.86 1.13 10.69
CA GLU A 90 5.93 2.14 10.68
C GLU A 90 5.54 3.38 9.87
N LEU A 91 4.78 3.18 8.78
CA LEU A 91 4.24 4.28 7.97
C LEU A 91 3.13 5.07 8.66
N LYS A 92 2.53 4.55 9.74
CA LYS A 92 1.47 5.19 10.54
C LYS A 92 0.36 5.81 9.67
N PRO A 93 -0.32 5.02 8.81
CA PRO A 93 -1.34 5.55 7.90
C PRO A 93 -2.57 6.07 8.64
N ASP A 94 -3.14 7.16 8.15
CA ASP A 94 -4.54 7.55 8.41
C ASP A 94 -5.50 6.72 7.56
N ILE A 95 -5.09 6.42 6.32
CA ILE A 95 -5.85 5.62 5.35
C ILE A 95 -4.97 4.48 4.85
N LEU A 96 -5.46 3.25 5.02
CA LEU A 96 -4.91 2.07 4.36
C LEU A 96 -5.86 1.66 3.23
N HIS A 97 -5.44 1.93 2.00
CA HIS A 97 -6.22 1.68 0.79
C HIS A 97 -5.70 0.42 0.11
N GLY A 98 -6.42 -0.68 0.31
CA GLY A 98 -6.11 -1.96 -0.32
C GLY A 98 -6.68 -2.06 -1.73
N HIS A 99 -5.90 -2.57 -2.68
CA HIS A 99 -6.37 -2.84 -4.03
C HIS A 99 -6.23 -4.31 -4.43
N GLY A 100 -7.23 -4.83 -5.13
CA GLY A 100 -7.33 -6.24 -5.49
C GLY A 100 -7.45 -7.17 -4.29
N ALA A 101 -7.62 -8.47 -4.54
CA ALA A 101 -7.94 -9.44 -3.49
C ALA A 101 -6.97 -9.43 -2.29
N LYS A 102 -5.66 -9.46 -2.54
CA LYS A 102 -4.63 -9.46 -1.48
C LYS A 102 -4.50 -8.11 -0.77
N GLY A 103 -4.50 -7.00 -1.51
CA GLY A 103 -4.46 -5.66 -0.91
C GLY A 103 -5.68 -5.40 -0.03
N GLY A 104 -6.86 -5.81 -0.49
CA GLY A 104 -8.10 -5.75 0.29
C GLY A 104 -8.08 -6.66 1.52
N ALA A 105 -7.53 -7.86 1.43
CA ALA A 105 -7.37 -8.76 2.57
C ALA A 105 -6.44 -8.16 3.64
N TYR A 106 -5.29 -7.64 3.23
CA TYR A 106 -4.33 -6.97 4.10
C TYR A 106 -4.90 -5.69 4.71
N ALA A 107 -5.61 -4.86 3.95
CA ALA A 107 -6.29 -3.68 4.48
C ALA A 107 -7.29 -4.04 5.58
N ARG A 108 -8.07 -5.11 5.38
CA ARG A 108 -9.03 -5.63 6.38
C ARG A 108 -8.31 -6.13 7.63
N LEU A 109 -7.35 -7.06 7.47
CA LEU A 109 -6.65 -7.71 8.58
C LEU A 109 -5.82 -6.71 9.39
N PHE A 110 -4.96 -5.94 8.72
CA PHE A 110 -4.04 -5.02 9.38
C PHE A 110 -4.74 -3.80 9.95
N GLY A 111 -5.74 -3.24 9.27
CA GLY A 111 -6.51 -2.15 9.86
C GLY A 111 -7.36 -2.56 11.07
N SER A 112 -7.71 -3.85 11.21
CA SER A 112 -8.29 -4.37 12.46
C SER A 112 -7.24 -4.46 13.58
N LEU A 113 -6.05 -4.99 13.28
CA LEU A 113 -4.95 -5.10 14.25
C LEU A 113 -4.44 -3.72 14.72
N SER A 114 -4.30 -2.75 13.81
CA SER A 114 -3.88 -1.39 14.17
C SER A 114 -4.91 -0.65 15.03
N ARG A 115 -6.20 -0.98 14.91
CA ARG A 115 -7.26 -0.44 15.80
C ARG A 115 -7.16 -1.01 17.21
N ALA A 116 -6.78 -2.28 17.35
CA ALA A 116 -6.51 -2.87 18.67
C ALA A 116 -5.37 -2.14 19.40
N SER A 117 -4.40 -1.58 18.66
CA SER A 117 -3.36 -0.69 19.16
C SER A 117 -3.74 0.81 19.20
N ARG A 118 -5.04 1.15 19.26
CA ARG A 118 -5.61 2.52 19.32
C ARG A 118 -5.35 3.43 18.09
N SER A 119 -4.87 2.90 16.97
CA SER A 119 -4.74 3.68 15.72
C SER A 119 -6.07 3.73 14.96
N ARG A 120 -6.55 4.94 14.60
CA ARG A 120 -7.82 5.16 13.88
C ARG A 120 -7.65 5.08 12.36
N VAL A 121 -7.08 3.99 11.85
CA VAL A 121 -6.85 3.82 10.41
C VAL A 121 -8.17 3.56 9.67
N ALA A 122 -8.52 4.42 8.71
CA ALA A 122 -9.60 4.17 7.77
C ALA A 122 -9.17 3.12 6.73
N ARG A 123 -10.07 2.20 6.38
CA ARG A 123 -9.81 1.13 5.41
C ARG A 123 -10.64 1.37 4.17
N ILE A 124 -9.99 1.48 3.03
CA ILE A 124 -10.66 1.62 1.73
C ILE A 124 -10.25 0.42 0.88
N TYR A 125 -11.19 -0.12 0.12
CA TYR A 125 -10.94 -1.24 -0.78
C TYR A 125 -11.46 -0.91 -2.16
N THR A 126 -10.60 -1.10 -3.16
CA THR A 126 -10.99 -1.12 -4.57
C THR A 126 -10.70 -2.51 -5.14
N PRO A 127 -11.71 -3.20 -5.72
CA PRO A 127 -11.52 -4.53 -6.30
C PRO A 127 -10.58 -4.55 -7.51
#